data_AF-D6AIN1-F1
#
_entry.id   AF-D6AIN1-F1
#
_cell.length_a   1.000
_cell.length_b   1.000
_cell.length_c   1.000
_cell.angle_alpha   90.00
_cell.angle_beta   90.00
_cell.angle_gamma   90.00
#
_symmetry.space_group_name_H-M   'P 1'
#
loop_
_entity.id
_entity.type
_entity.pdbx_description
1 polymer ?
#
loop_
_entity_poly.entity_id
_entity_poly.type
_entity_poly.pdbx_seq_one_letter_code
_entity_poly.pdbx_strand_id
1 'polypeptide(L)'
;MYGRELGASMLFDELTALATEGGRVVVRAVGTPFWPVTQRRAAKLVGRGDAERVRAELVRLDGTAQALTTSPSGDADAERARQEGLWAGRFEALLDQLEGSEQLDAAAELRAILASLTTTVGDTAIGTGNAMAHGGGSAITGIRNASGSRPGPSKAAHTGDAEAAGPGSSAVTGIVYE
;
A
#
# COMPACT_ATOMS: atom_id res chain seq x y z
N MET A 1 -12.63 17.23 -32.01
CA MET A 1 -12.54 15.83 -31.53
C MET A 1 -11.19 15.64 -30.85
N TYR A 2 -11.05 15.97 -29.55
CA TYR A 2 -9.81 15.75 -28.79
C TYR A 2 -10.04 15.23 -27.35
N GLY A 3 -11.30 15.11 -26.90
CA GLY A 3 -11.61 14.71 -25.52
C GLY A 3 -11.69 13.20 -25.27
N ARG A 4 -11.85 12.37 -26.30
CA ARG A 4 -12.07 10.92 -26.14
C ARG A 4 -10.77 10.11 -26.04
N GLU A 5 -9.72 10.52 -26.75
CA GLU A 5 -8.39 9.89 -26.68
C GLU A 5 -7.67 10.22 -25.36
N LEU A 6 -7.76 11.46 -24.87
CA LEU A 6 -7.17 11.85 -23.58
C LEU A 6 -7.80 11.11 -22.39
N GLY A 7 -9.10 10.81 -22.46
CA GLY A 7 -9.78 10.03 -21.44
C GLY A 7 -9.38 8.55 -21.44
N ALA A 8 -9.14 7.98 -22.63
CA ALA A 8 -8.69 6.59 -22.75
C ALA A 8 -7.24 6.41 -22.28
N SER A 9 -6.35 7.37 -22.60
CA SER A 9 -4.97 7.33 -22.13
C SER A 9 -4.84 7.56 -20.62
N MET A 10 -5.61 8.49 -20.04
CA MET A 10 -5.62 8.69 -18.58
C MET A 10 -6.17 7.46 -17.83
N LEU A 11 -7.22 6.82 -18.36
CA LEU A 11 -7.76 5.62 -17.76
C LEU A 11 -6.75 4.47 -17.80
N PHE A 12 -6.02 4.31 -18.90
CA PHE A 12 -4.93 3.32 -18.99
C PHE A 12 -3.83 3.59 -17.95
N ASP A 13 -3.34 4.83 -17.85
CA ASP A 13 -2.33 5.22 -16.86
C ASP A 13 -2.81 4.97 -15.41
N GLU A 14 -4.09 5.26 -15.13
CA GLU A 14 -4.70 4.98 -13.83
C GLU A 14 -4.76 3.48 -13.51
N LEU A 15 -5.07 2.63 -14.50
CA LEU A 15 -5.12 1.18 -14.34
C LEU A 15 -3.71 0.59 -14.14
N THR A 16 -2.70 1.08 -14.87
CA THR A 16 -1.30 0.68 -14.67
C THR A 16 -0.79 1.10 -13.29
N ALA A 17 -1.11 2.32 -12.84
CA ALA A 17 -0.78 2.77 -11.48
C ALA A 17 -1.46 1.90 -10.41
N LEU A 18 -2.73 1.54 -10.63
CA LEU A 18 -3.49 0.67 -9.74
C LEU A 18 -2.89 -0.75 -9.68
N ALA A 19 -2.52 -1.32 -10.82
CA ALA A 19 -1.87 -2.63 -10.90
C ALA A 19 -0.52 -2.63 -10.16
N THR A 20 0.28 -1.57 -10.35
CA THR A 20 1.55 -1.36 -9.64
C THR A 20 1.36 -1.33 -8.13
N GLU A 21 0.37 -0.57 -7.65
CA GLU A 21 0.07 -0.50 -6.23
C GLU A 21 -0.49 -1.84 -5.70
N GLY A 22 -1.25 -2.56 -6.54
CA GLY A 22 -1.71 -3.94 -6.26
C GLY A 22 -0.57 -4.90 -5.96
N GLY A 23 0.47 -4.88 -6.80
CA GLY A 23 1.66 -5.71 -6.61
C GLY A 23 2.39 -5.41 -5.29
N ARG A 24 2.58 -4.13 -4.97
CA ARG A 24 3.15 -3.66 -3.69
C ARG A 24 2.36 -4.13 -2.49
N VAL A 25 1.04 -4.06 -2.57
CA VAL A 25 0.14 -4.45 -1.49
C VAL A 25 0.18 -5.96 -1.22
N VAL A 26 0.19 -6.78 -2.27
CA VAL A 26 0.32 -8.24 -2.13
C VAL A 26 1.60 -8.58 -1.38
N VAL A 27 2.72 -8.01 -1.82
CA VAL A 27 4.04 -8.26 -1.22
C VAL A 27 4.15 -7.74 0.20
N ARG A 28 3.63 -6.53 0.49
CA ARG A 28 3.62 -5.95 1.85
C ARG A 28 2.77 -6.77 2.83
N ALA A 29 1.71 -7.42 2.35
CA ALA A 29 0.86 -8.24 3.19
C ALA A 29 1.51 -9.57 3.60
N VAL A 30 2.49 -10.06 2.84
CA VAL A 30 3.20 -11.32 3.16
C VAL A 30 3.83 -11.25 4.55
N GLY A 31 3.67 -12.32 5.33
CA GLY A 31 4.18 -12.39 6.71
C GLY A 31 3.37 -11.57 7.73
N THR A 32 2.33 -10.85 7.29
CA THR A 32 1.41 -10.15 8.19
C THR A 32 0.17 -11.02 8.50
N PRO A 33 -0.57 -10.75 9.59
CA PRO A 33 -1.85 -11.40 9.86
C PRO A 33 -2.91 -11.20 8.76
N PHE A 34 -2.73 -10.20 7.89
CA PHE A 34 -3.63 -9.90 6.79
C PHE A 34 -3.37 -10.78 5.55
N TRP A 35 -2.21 -11.43 5.47
CA TRP A 35 -1.82 -12.26 4.34
C TRP A 35 -2.91 -13.23 3.87
N PRO A 36 -3.56 -14.03 4.73
CA PRO A 36 -4.56 -15.00 4.27
C PRO A 36 -5.79 -14.35 3.63
N VAL A 37 -6.16 -13.14 4.05
CA VAL A 37 -7.28 -12.40 3.49
C VAL A 37 -6.90 -11.80 2.14
N THR A 38 -5.74 -11.14 2.06
CA THR A 38 -5.21 -10.55 0.83
C THR A 38 -4.99 -11.62 -0.24
N GLN A 39 -4.38 -12.74 0.14
CA GLN A 39 -4.13 -13.89 -0.74
C GLN A 39 -5.42 -14.41 -1.37
N ARG A 40 -6.46 -14.66 -0.56
CA ARG A 40 -7.75 -15.16 -1.07
C ARG A 40 -8.44 -14.16 -2.00
N ARG A 41 -8.40 -12.87 -1.69
CA ARG A 41 -9.05 -11.84 -2.52
C ARG A 41 -8.30 -11.65 -3.84
N ALA A 42 -6.96 -11.57 -3.81
CA ALA A 42 -6.14 -11.48 -5.01
C ALA A 42 -6.31 -12.70 -5.92
N ALA A 43 -6.33 -13.92 -5.36
CA ALA A 43 -6.56 -15.15 -6.13
C ALA A 43 -7.96 -15.18 -6.77
N LYS A 44 -9.00 -14.76 -6.06
CA LYS A 44 -10.37 -14.66 -6.59
C LYS A 44 -10.47 -13.64 -7.73
N LEU A 45 -9.83 -12.48 -7.55
CA LEU A 45 -9.80 -11.41 -8.54
C LEU A 45 -9.13 -11.88 -9.84
N VAL A 46 -7.90 -12.41 -9.75
CA VAL A 46 -7.13 -12.87 -10.91
C VAL A 46 -7.75 -14.13 -11.53
N GLY A 47 -8.34 -15.00 -10.72
CA GLY A 47 -9.06 -16.19 -11.19
C GLY A 47 -10.45 -15.90 -11.77
N ARG A 48 -10.97 -14.67 -11.64
CA ARG A 48 -12.31 -14.24 -12.10
C ARG A 48 -13.45 -15.23 -11.77
N GLY A 49 -13.35 -15.88 -10.60
CA GLY A 49 -14.35 -16.86 -10.14
C GLY A 49 -14.22 -18.28 -10.69
N ASP A 50 -13.26 -18.54 -11.60
CA ASP A 50 -12.93 -19.89 -12.04
C ASP A 50 -12.15 -20.63 -10.95
N ALA A 51 -12.71 -21.74 -10.44
CA ALA A 51 -12.16 -22.44 -9.29
C ALA A 51 -10.74 -22.99 -9.53
N GLU A 52 -10.43 -23.44 -10.74
CA GLU A 52 -9.11 -23.98 -11.09
C GLU A 52 -8.07 -22.87 -11.22
N ARG A 53 -8.45 -21.75 -11.85
CA ARG A 53 -7.60 -20.55 -11.92
C ARG A 53 -7.34 -20.00 -10.53
N VAL A 54 -8.38 -19.87 -9.69
CA VAL A 54 -8.23 -19.40 -8.31
C VAL A 54 -7.26 -20.29 -7.53
N ARG A 55 -7.35 -21.62 -7.65
CA ARG A 55 -6.41 -22.55 -7.01
C ARG A 55 -4.98 -22.34 -7.51
N ALA A 56 -4.78 -22.18 -8.83
CA ALA A 56 -3.47 -21.93 -9.40
C ALA A 56 -2.86 -20.61 -8.88
N GLU A 57 -3.67 -19.55 -8.75
CA GLU A 57 -3.20 -18.28 -8.18
C GLU A 57 -2.87 -18.38 -6.69
N LEU A 58 -3.64 -19.16 -5.91
CA LEU A 58 -3.32 -19.42 -4.50
C LEU A 58 -1.95 -20.09 -4.35
N VAL A 59 -1.64 -21.10 -5.17
CA VAL A 59 -0.34 -21.78 -5.18
C VAL A 59 0.79 -20.80 -5.52
N ARG A 60 0.60 -19.91 -6.50
CA ARG A 60 1.60 -18.89 -6.83
C ARG A 60 1.81 -17.89 -5.70
N LEU A 61 0.75 -17.40 -5.09
CA LEU A 61 0.84 -16.51 -3.94
C LEU A 61 1.57 -17.16 -2.77
N ASP A 62 1.34 -18.45 -2.53
CA ASP A 62 2.06 -19.22 -1.52
C ASP A 62 3.57 -19.29 -1.85
N GLY A 63 3.93 -19.51 -3.12
CA GLY A 63 5.30 -19.42 -3.59
C GLY A 63 5.94 -18.04 -3.37
N THR A 64 5.21 -16.95 -3.63
CA THR A 64 5.68 -15.58 -3.30
C THR A 64 5.91 -15.41 -1.80
N ALA A 65 5.01 -15.93 -0.96
CA ALA A 65 5.18 -15.85 0.49
C ALA A 65 6.45 -16.59 0.95
N GLN A 66 6.65 -17.82 0.46
CA GLN A 66 7.85 -18.61 0.76
C GLN A 66 9.14 -17.92 0.28
N ALA A 67 9.15 -17.36 -0.93
CA ALA A 67 10.32 -16.65 -1.46
C ALA A 67 10.73 -15.45 -0.58
N LEU A 68 9.74 -14.71 -0.07
CA LEU A 68 9.97 -13.54 0.77
C LEU A 68 10.30 -13.87 2.23
N THR A 69 9.80 -14.99 2.78
CA THR A 69 10.08 -15.40 4.16
C THR A 69 11.38 -16.18 4.32
N THR A 70 11.85 -16.83 3.26
CA THR A 70 13.00 -17.77 3.33
C THR A 70 14.32 -17.11 2.93
N SER A 71 14.32 -15.84 2.48
CA SER A 71 15.55 -15.18 1.98
C SER A 71 16.49 -14.77 3.12
N PRO A 72 17.67 -15.43 3.33
CA PRO A 72 18.52 -15.22 4.50
C PRO A 72 19.62 -14.16 4.33
N SER A 73 19.67 -13.41 3.21
CA SER A 73 20.88 -12.64 2.87
C SER A 73 20.59 -11.46 1.94
N GLY A 74 21.07 -10.26 2.31
CA GLY A 74 21.47 -9.11 1.47
C GLY A 74 20.47 -8.48 0.47
N ASP A 75 19.75 -9.31 -0.27
CA ASP A 75 18.96 -8.96 -1.46
C ASP A 75 17.44 -9.03 -1.20
N ALA A 76 17.01 -8.98 0.06
CA ALA A 76 15.60 -9.04 0.44
C ALA A 76 14.77 -7.92 -0.24
N ASP A 77 15.35 -6.74 -0.42
CA ASP A 77 14.69 -5.63 -1.12
C ASP A 77 14.63 -5.84 -2.65
N ALA A 78 15.66 -6.47 -3.24
CA ALA A 78 15.65 -6.79 -4.67
C ALA A 78 14.62 -7.89 -4.99
N GLU A 79 14.53 -8.91 -4.14
CA GLU A 79 13.50 -9.96 -4.27
C GLU A 79 12.11 -9.38 -4.02
N ARG A 80 11.96 -8.46 -3.06
CA ARG A 80 10.71 -7.71 -2.86
C ARG A 80 10.29 -6.97 -4.13
N ALA A 81 11.16 -6.15 -4.70
CA ALA A 81 10.89 -5.38 -5.91
C ALA A 81 10.54 -6.29 -7.11
N ARG A 82 11.22 -7.44 -7.23
CA ARG A 82 10.90 -8.45 -8.25
C ARG A 82 9.49 -9.00 -8.08
N GLN A 83 9.13 -9.43 -6.87
CA GLN A 83 7.80 -9.97 -6.59
C GLN A 83 6.71 -8.91 -6.80
N GLU A 84 6.98 -7.64 -6.45
CA GLU A 84 6.06 -6.52 -6.70
C GLU A 84 5.80 -6.35 -8.20
N GLY A 85 6.85 -6.36 -9.02
CA GLY A 85 6.73 -6.27 -10.48
C GLY A 85 5.98 -7.45 -11.10
N LEU A 86 6.22 -8.68 -10.63
CA LEU A 86 5.51 -9.87 -11.12
C LEU A 86 4.01 -9.79 -10.86
N TRP A 87 3.60 -9.33 -9.67
CA TRP A 87 2.18 -9.16 -9.34
C TRP A 87 1.57 -7.95 -10.04
N ALA A 88 2.31 -6.85 -10.18
CA ALA A 88 1.87 -5.69 -10.95
C ALA A 88 1.53 -6.05 -12.39
N GLY A 89 2.46 -6.72 -13.11
CA GLY A 89 2.21 -7.16 -14.49
C GLY A 89 1.05 -8.16 -14.60
N ARG A 90 0.78 -8.93 -13.54
CA ARG A 90 -0.35 -9.86 -13.51
C ARG A 90 -1.71 -9.16 -13.34
N PHE A 91 -1.77 -8.11 -12.53
CA PHE A 91 -2.96 -7.26 -12.43
C PHE A 91 -3.16 -6.43 -13.69
N GLU A 92 -2.10 -5.92 -14.29
CA GLU A 92 -2.15 -5.20 -15.57
C GLU A 92 -2.69 -6.10 -16.67
N ALA A 93 -2.14 -7.31 -16.83
CA ALA A 93 -2.63 -8.28 -17.80
C ALA A 93 -4.10 -8.69 -17.56
N LEU A 94 -4.55 -8.73 -16.29
CA LEU A 94 -5.95 -8.95 -15.97
C LEU A 94 -6.83 -7.78 -16.43
N LEU A 95 -6.43 -6.55 -16.09
CA LEU A 95 -7.20 -5.36 -16.42
C LEU A 95 -7.23 -5.11 -17.93
N ASP A 96 -6.16 -5.43 -18.65
CA ASP A 96 -6.06 -5.31 -20.11
C ASP A 96 -6.93 -6.36 -20.85
N GLN A 97 -7.10 -7.54 -20.27
CA GLN A 97 -7.98 -8.60 -20.81
C GLN A 97 -9.47 -8.30 -20.66
N LEU A 98 -9.84 -7.40 -19.75
CA LEU A 98 -11.22 -7.04 -19.45
C LEU A 98 -11.58 -5.72 -20.13
N GLU A 99 -12.82 -5.62 -20.61
CA GLU A 99 -13.31 -4.40 -21.24
C GLU A 99 -14.59 -3.88 -20.57
N GLY A 100 -14.83 -2.57 -20.69
CA GLY A 100 -16.07 -1.94 -20.25
C GLY A 100 -16.34 -2.11 -18.74
N SER A 101 -17.53 -2.62 -18.40
CA SER A 101 -17.95 -2.76 -17.01
C SER A 101 -17.11 -3.77 -16.23
N GLU A 102 -16.65 -4.85 -16.87
CA GLU A 102 -15.87 -5.89 -16.18
C GLU A 102 -14.49 -5.37 -15.75
N GLN A 103 -13.88 -4.51 -16.57
CA GLN A 103 -12.62 -3.84 -16.23
C GLN A 103 -12.79 -2.89 -15.04
N LEU A 104 -13.89 -2.12 -15.02
CA LEU A 104 -14.21 -1.21 -13.93
C LEU A 104 -14.49 -1.96 -12.63
N ASP A 105 -15.23 -3.07 -12.70
CA ASP A 105 -15.51 -3.93 -11.55
C ASP A 105 -14.21 -4.55 -11.00
N ALA A 106 -13.36 -5.10 -11.86
CA ALA A 106 -12.06 -5.65 -11.45
C ALA A 106 -11.14 -4.57 -10.84
N ALA A 107 -11.13 -3.36 -11.40
CA ALA A 107 -10.40 -2.23 -10.84
C ALA A 107 -10.97 -1.80 -9.49
N ALA A 108 -12.30 -1.82 -9.30
CA ALA A 108 -12.94 -1.53 -8.02
C ALA A 108 -12.62 -2.61 -6.96
N GLU A 109 -12.63 -3.89 -7.34
CA GLU A 109 -12.20 -4.99 -6.49
C GLU A 109 -10.73 -4.84 -6.07
N LEU A 110 -9.83 -4.50 -6.99
CA LEU A 110 -8.42 -4.25 -6.69
C LEU A 110 -8.26 -3.08 -5.72
N ARG A 111 -8.95 -1.95 -5.96
CA ARG A 111 -8.98 -0.81 -5.02
C ARG A 111 -9.49 -1.22 -3.64
N ALA A 112 -10.47 -2.13 -3.54
CA ALA A 112 -10.97 -2.62 -2.27
C ALA A 112 -9.96 -3.52 -1.52
N ILE A 113 -9.11 -4.26 -2.25
CA ILE A 113 -7.97 -4.98 -1.67
C ILE A 113 -6.96 -3.97 -1.11
N LEU A 114 -6.59 -2.95 -1.88
CA LEU A 114 -5.67 -1.89 -1.43
C LEU A 114 -6.19 -1.20 -0.16
N ALA A 115 -7.47 -0.81 -0.17
CA ALA A 115 -8.11 -0.12 0.95
C ALA A 115 -8.12 -0.95 2.24
N SER A 116 -8.19 -2.28 2.14
CA SER A 116 -8.21 -3.17 3.32
C SER A 116 -6.87 -3.20 4.06
N LEU A 117 -5.75 -2.97 3.36
CA LEU A 117 -4.45 -2.84 3.98
C LEU A 117 -4.19 -1.42 4.46
N THR A 118 -4.58 -0.38 3.72
CA THR A 118 -4.40 1.01 4.20
C THR A 118 -5.30 1.39 5.37
N THR A 119 -6.48 0.75 5.51
CA THR A 119 -7.38 0.98 6.66
C THR A 119 -6.90 0.26 7.92
N THR A 120 -6.05 -0.77 7.79
CA THR A 120 -5.70 -1.66 8.91
C THR A 120 -4.21 -1.64 9.26
N VAL A 121 -3.35 -1.31 8.31
CA VAL A 121 -1.97 -0.88 8.57
C VAL A 121 -2.08 0.56 9.04
N GLY A 122 -2.18 0.77 10.35
CA GLY A 122 -2.08 2.12 10.87
C GLY A 122 -0.74 2.76 10.48
N ASP A 123 -0.73 4.08 10.41
CA ASP A 123 0.44 4.82 9.96
C ASP A 123 1.68 4.40 10.74
N THR A 124 2.76 4.10 10.01
CA THR A 124 4.06 3.78 10.61
C THR A 124 5.09 4.78 10.12
N ALA A 125 5.65 5.56 11.05
CA ALA A 125 6.72 6.51 10.77
C ALA A 125 8.03 6.01 11.40
N ILE A 126 9.08 5.92 10.58
CA ILE A 126 10.43 5.47 10.97
C ILE A 126 11.43 6.54 10.52
N GLY A 127 12.27 7.02 11.45
CA GLY A 127 13.31 8.01 11.14
C GLY A 127 12.74 9.41 10.90
N THR A 128 11.93 9.90 11.84
CA THR A 128 11.17 11.15 11.67
C THR A 128 12.03 12.42 11.77
N GLY A 129 13.31 12.31 12.13
CA GLY A 129 14.18 13.47 12.31
C GLY A 129 13.76 14.36 13.48
N ASN A 130 14.41 15.52 13.62
CA ASN A 130 14.23 16.44 14.74
C ASN A 130 13.14 17.48 14.45
N ALA A 131 12.35 17.81 15.47
CA ALA A 131 11.38 18.91 15.42
C ALA A 131 11.92 20.12 16.18
N MET A 132 11.98 21.29 15.53
CA MET A 132 12.49 22.53 16.14
C MET A 132 11.53 23.69 15.88
N ALA A 133 11.06 24.32 16.96
CA ALA A 133 10.14 25.46 16.91
C ALA A 133 10.68 26.67 17.67
N HIS A 134 10.62 27.85 17.03
CA HIS A 134 11.01 29.14 17.59
C HIS A 134 9.93 30.20 17.35
N GLY A 135 9.89 31.23 18.19
CA GLY A 135 9.07 32.42 17.94
C GLY A 135 7.55 32.18 17.95
N GLY A 136 7.07 31.23 18.75
CA GLY A 136 5.63 30.90 18.83
C GLY A 136 5.15 29.94 17.74
N GLY A 137 6.06 29.31 16.98
CA GLY A 137 5.74 28.35 15.94
C GLY A 137 5.45 26.93 16.45
N SER A 138 4.93 26.09 15.56
CA SER A 138 4.68 24.66 15.84
C SER A 138 5.44 23.79 14.84
N ALA A 139 6.21 22.82 15.35
CA ALA A 139 6.94 21.84 14.54
C ALA A 139 6.53 20.42 14.94
N ILE A 140 6.19 19.60 13.95
CA ILE A 140 5.81 18.19 14.16
C ILE A 140 6.61 17.33 13.20
N THR A 141 7.28 16.32 13.74
CA THR A 141 7.84 15.23 12.93
C THR A 141 7.27 13.88 13.40
N GLY A 142 6.81 13.06 12.45
CA GLY A 142 6.12 11.80 12.72
C GLY A 142 4.70 11.78 12.19
N ILE A 143 3.76 11.21 12.95
CA ILE A 143 2.38 10.99 12.51
C ILE A 143 1.49 12.04 13.16
N ARG A 144 0.72 12.76 12.33
CA ARG A 144 -0.30 13.71 12.79
C ARG A 144 -1.68 13.17 12.44
N ASN A 145 -2.44 12.77 13.46
CA ASN A 145 -3.81 12.29 13.30
C ASN A 145 -4.79 13.41 13.69
N ALA A 146 -5.45 14.00 12.69
CA ALA A 146 -6.56 14.93 12.95
C ALA A 146 -7.80 14.14 13.44
N SER A 147 -8.52 14.65 14.45
CA SER A 147 -9.79 14.08 14.89
C SER A 147 -10.78 13.96 13.73
N GLY A 148 -10.98 12.72 13.26
CA GLY A 148 -11.76 12.40 12.07
C GLY A 148 -11.07 11.40 11.14
N SER A 149 -9.75 11.24 11.24
CA SER A 149 -9.01 10.17 10.55
C SER A 149 -9.12 8.85 11.31
N ARG A 150 -9.35 7.78 10.54
CA ARG A 150 -9.86 6.46 10.96
C ARG A 150 -9.06 5.81 12.11
N PRO A 151 -9.72 5.00 12.97
CA PRO A 151 -9.03 4.24 14.00
C PRO A 151 -8.22 3.09 13.37
N GLY A 152 -6.90 3.27 13.31
CA GLY A 152 -5.92 2.21 13.03
C GLY A 152 -4.73 2.34 13.99
N PRO A 153 -4.00 1.26 14.31
CA PRO A 153 -2.89 1.30 15.25
C PRO A 153 -1.69 2.05 14.65
N SER A 154 -1.47 3.31 15.04
CA SER A 154 -0.30 4.09 14.61
C SER A 154 0.96 3.71 15.41
N LYS A 155 2.11 3.68 14.75
CA LYS A 155 3.43 3.43 15.38
C LYS A 155 4.46 4.44 14.90
N ALA A 156 5.11 5.13 15.83
CA ALA A 156 6.32 5.92 15.55
C ALA A 156 7.54 5.24 16.21
N ALA A 157 8.63 5.09 15.47
CA ALA A 157 9.88 4.51 15.96
C ALA A 157 11.09 5.31 15.47
N HIS A 158 12.18 5.33 16.27
CA HIS A 158 13.38 6.13 15.99
C HIS A 158 13.08 7.61 15.78
N THR A 159 12.28 8.18 16.69
CA THR A 159 11.96 9.61 16.72
C THR A 159 13.16 10.42 17.19
N GLY A 160 13.41 11.57 16.56
CA GLY A 160 14.47 12.49 16.95
C GLY A 160 14.09 13.38 18.14
N ASP A 161 14.95 14.36 18.43
CA ASP A 161 14.73 15.32 19.53
C ASP A 161 13.65 16.35 19.16
N ALA A 162 12.88 16.78 20.17
CA ALA A 162 11.91 17.87 20.07
C ALA A 162 12.39 19.07 20.88
N GLU A 163 12.61 20.21 20.22
CA GLU A 163 13.02 21.46 20.88
C GLU A 163 12.04 22.60 20.58
N ALA A 164 11.51 23.21 21.63
CA ALA A 164 10.65 24.38 21.54
C ALA A 164 11.23 25.51 22.38
N ALA A 165 11.51 26.66 21.76
CA ALA A 165 12.03 27.84 22.43
C ALA A 165 11.14 29.07 22.18
N GLY A 166 10.84 29.79 23.25
CA GLY A 166 10.05 31.04 23.24
C GLY A 166 8.57 30.84 23.62
N PRO A 167 7.87 31.93 24.01
CA PRO A 167 6.45 31.88 24.40
C PRO A 167 5.57 31.37 23.24
N GLY A 168 4.74 30.36 23.50
CA GLY A 168 3.80 29.79 22.53
C GLY A 168 4.39 28.76 21.56
N SER A 169 5.69 28.43 21.67
CA SER A 169 6.32 27.42 20.81
C SER A 169 5.94 25.99 21.22
N SER A 170 5.71 25.11 20.23
CA SER A 170 5.44 23.69 20.45
C SER A 170 6.24 22.83 19.47
N ALA A 171 6.89 21.77 19.98
CA ALA A 171 7.60 20.80 19.16
C ALA A 171 7.24 19.39 19.62
N VAL A 172 6.91 18.51 18.67
CA VAL A 172 6.63 17.11 18.95
C VAL A 172 7.35 16.20 17.95
N THR A 173 7.99 15.16 18.48
CA THR A 173 8.41 13.99 17.71
C THR A 173 7.57 12.78 18.13
N GLY A 174 7.01 12.05 17.17
CA GLY A 174 6.18 10.87 17.44
C GLY A 174 4.76 10.95 16.88
N ILE A 175 3.77 10.53 17.67
CA ILE A 175 2.36 10.51 17.26
C ILE A 175 1.62 11.64 17.99
N VAL A 176 1.04 12.55 17.22
CA VAL A 176 0.20 13.65 17.73
C VAL A 176 -1.26 13.35 17.45
N TYR A 177 -2.09 13.47 18.50
CA TYR A 177 -3.54 13.44 18.41
C TYR A 177 -4.06 14.85 18.69
N GLU A 178 -4.95 15.36 17.83
CA GLU A 178 -5.61 16.68 17.97
C GLU A 178 -7.13 16.57 18.15
#